data_AF-A0A8T3YKY6-F1
#
_entry.id   AF-A0A8T3YKY6-F1
#
_cell.length_a   1.000
_cell.length_b   1.000
_cell.length_c   1.000
_cell.angle_alpha   90.00
_cell.angle_beta   90.00
_cell.angle_gamma   90.00
#
_symmetry.space_group_name_H-M   'P 1'
#
loop_
_entity.id
_entity.type
_entity.pdbx_description
1 polymer ?
#
loop_
_entity_poly.entity_id
_entity_poly.type
_entity_poly.pdbx_seq_one_letter_code
_entity_poly.pdbx_strand_id
1 'polypeptide(L)'
;MTLNHSLDIVVQDKIKPLLDTAMHKYLGITVKEIEKDITDQIKRSPLIDFVIDPNLLFKKAKDEFKRQYVMKVLRSHFGNVSAAAENSGLDRRSIHRLIAHHRIDLEQFRKVLLRPAYIKQTAVNEIITRTLDNYKQVINADRLSKFYNDSTSLSKDIVRELPDIHIPLAVAEQEFERRYFEQVLLIYKGRTAEIAKKIGLRYETLHRKLKSLGLD
;
A
#
# COMPACT_ATOMS: atom_id res chain seq x y z
N MET A 1 -14.07 -5.31 -15.26
CA MET A 1 -13.51 -6.10 -14.14
C MET A 1 -13.07 -5.14 -13.05
N THR A 2 -13.45 -5.38 -11.80
CA THR A 2 -13.06 -4.52 -10.66
C THR A 2 -11.64 -4.84 -10.18
N LEU A 3 -10.95 -3.84 -9.64
CA LEU A 3 -9.57 -3.91 -9.11
C LEU A 3 -9.33 -5.13 -8.19
N ASN A 4 -10.30 -5.39 -7.31
CA ASN A 4 -10.24 -6.52 -6.38
C ASN A 4 -10.25 -7.86 -7.10
N HIS A 5 -11.00 -7.98 -8.20
CA HIS A 5 -11.15 -9.26 -8.90
C HIS A 5 -9.84 -9.70 -9.59
N SER A 6 -9.09 -8.77 -10.20
CA SER A 6 -7.80 -9.09 -10.83
C SER A 6 -6.72 -9.43 -9.80
N LEU A 7 -6.67 -8.70 -8.68
CA LEU A 7 -5.73 -8.99 -7.61
C LEU A 7 -6.08 -10.30 -6.89
N ASP A 8 -7.37 -10.57 -6.68
CA ASP A 8 -7.82 -11.83 -6.07
C ASP A 8 -7.42 -13.03 -6.91
N ILE A 9 -7.59 -12.97 -8.24
CA ILE A 9 -7.17 -14.05 -9.15
C ILE A 9 -5.66 -14.29 -9.04
N VAL A 10 -4.84 -13.24 -9.12
CA VAL A 10 -3.37 -13.39 -9.02
C VAL A 10 -2.97 -13.94 -7.64
N VAL A 11 -3.62 -13.46 -6.57
CA VAL A 11 -3.31 -13.95 -5.23
C VAL A 11 -3.62 -15.44 -5.11
N GLN A 12 -4.77 -15.90 -5.62
CA GLN A 12 -5.13 -17.33 -5.56
C GLN A 12 -4.25 -18.19 -6.48
N ASP A 13 -4.04 -17.76 -7.72
CA ASP A 13 -3.48 -18.63 -8.77
C ASP A 13 -1.95 -18.59 -8.82
N LYS A 14 -1.33 -17.53 -8.31
CA LYS A 14 0.12 -17.30 -8.41
C LYS A 14 0.80 -17.15 -7.05
N ILE A 15 0.26 -16.29 -6.19
CA ILE A 15 0.95 -15.94 -4.93
C ILE A 15 0.85 -17.08 -3.91
N LYS A 16 -0.33 -17.67 -3.73
CA LYS A 16 -0.51 -18.81 -2.81
C LYS A 16 0.39 -20.00 -3.13
N PRO A 17 0.46 -20.51 -4.38
CA PRO A 17 1.39 -21.59 -4.71
C PRO A 17 2.86 -21.29 -4.39
N LEU A 18 3.30 -20.04 -4.58
CA LEU A 18 4.66 -19.61 -4.23
C LEU A 18 4.90 -19.65 -2.72
N LEU A 19 3.93 -19.16 -1.93
CA LEU A 19 3.97 -19.19 -0.48
C LEU A 19 3.97 -20.63 0.06
N ASP A 20 3.11 -21.49 -0.48
CA ASP A 20 3.04 -22.91 -0.15
C ASP A 20 4.37 -23.63 -0.40
N THR A 21 4.95 -23.40 -1.58
CA THR A 21 6.24 -24.00 -1.96
C THR A 21 7.35 -23.54 -1.00
N ALA A 22 7.40 -22.25 -0.67
CA ALA A 22 8.39 -21.71 0.27
C ALA A 22 8.18 -22.26 1.70
N MET A 23 6.94 -22.33 2.18
CA MET A 23 6.60 -22.88 3.50
C MET A 23 6.95 -24.36 3.61
N HIS A 24 6.60 -25.17 2.63
CA HIS A 24 7.03 -26.57 2.61
C HIS A 24 8.55 -26.72 2.57
N LYS A 25 9.25 -25.89 1.80
CA LYS A 25 10.71 -25.94 1.67
C LYS A 25 11.44 -25.58 2.98
N TYR A 26 10.97 -24.57 3.72
CA TYR A 26 11.70 -24.04 4.88
C TYR A 26 11.09 -24.39 6.23
N LEU A 27 9.76 -24.45 6.33
CA LEU A 27 9.06 -24.81 7.56
C LEU A 27 8.73 -26.31 7.62
N GLY A 28 8.73 -26.99 6.47
CA GLY A 28 8.36 -28.39 6.31
C GLY A 28 6.85 -28.64 6.18
N ILE A 29 6.04 -27.59 6.43
CA ILE A 29 4.57 -27.62 6.40
C ILE A 29 4.04 -26.29 5.85
N THR A 30 2.87 -26.32 5.23
CA THR A 30 2.07 -25.11 5.00
C THR A 30 1.35 -24.72 6.28
N VAL A 31 1.49 -23.46 6.70
CA VAL A 31 0.69 -22.87 7.79
C VAL A 31 -0.34 -21.94 7.16
N LYS A 32 -1.60 -22.37 7.14
CA LYS A 32 -2.69 -21.66 6.45
C LYS A 32 -2.92 -20.26 7.00
N GLU A 33 -2.67 -20.06 8.29
CA GLU A 33 -2.77 -18.77 8.97
C GLU A 33 -1.70 -17.79 8.47
N ILE A 34 -0.46 -18.25 8.27
CA ILE A 34 0.62 -17.43 7.72
C ILE A 34 0.34 -17.11 6.24
N GLU A 35 -0.11 -18.09 5.46
CA GLU A 35 -0.52 -17.86 4.07
C GLU A 35 -1.61 -16.78 4.00
N LYS A 36 -2.65 -16.94 4.81
CA LYS A 36 -3.77 -16.00 4.86
C LYS A 36 -3.31 -14.63 5.31
N ASP A 37 -2.47 -14.53 6.34
CA ASP A 37 -1.99 -13.24 6.84
C ASP A 37 -1.09 -12.54 5.82
N ILE A 38 -0.19 -13.26 5.16
CA ILE A 38 0.66 -12.68 4.11
C ILE A 38 -0.21 -12.27 2.91
N THR A 39 -1.14 -13.12 2.46
CA THR A 39 -2.00 -12.79 1.31
C THR A 39 -2.98 -11.67 1.63
N ASP A 40 -3.59 -11.64 2.81
CA ASP A 40 -4.43 -10.55 3.28
C ASP A 40 -3.59 -9.28 3.45
N GLN A 41 -2.36 -9.38 3.97
CA GLN A 41 -1.44 -8.24 4.02
C GLN A 41 -0.90 -7.84 2.67
N ILE A 42 -0.89 -8.69 1.62
CA ILE A 42 -0.56 -8.39 0.22
C ILE A 42 -1.73 -7.72 -0.49
N LYS A 43 -2.95 -8.18 -0.22
CA LYS A 43 -4.20 -7.55 -0.69
C LYS A 43 -4.43 -6.20 -0.04
N ARG A 44 -4.15 -6.12 1.27
CA ARG A 44 -4.06 -4.89 2.05
C ARG A 44 -2.70 -4.22 1.85
N SER A 45 -1.76 -4.87 1.15
CA SER A 45 -0.38 -4.39 1.02
C SER A 45 -0.42 -3.18 0.15
N PRO A 46 0.24 -2.15 0.64
CA PRO A 46 0.25 -0.89 -0.01
C PRO A 46 1.30 -0.96 -1.12
N LEU A 47 0.90 -1.50 -2.28
CA LEU A 47 1.51 -1.09 -3.56
C LEU A 47 1.51 0.45 -3.70
N ILE A 48 0.79 1.14 -2.81
CA ILE A 48 0.91 2.56 -2.48
C ILE A 48 1.09 2.81 -0.96
N ASP A 49 2.25 2.48 -0.38
CA ASP A 49 2.51 2.92 1.00
C ASP A 49 2.70 4.42 1.01
N PHE A 50 1.79 5.09 1.72
CA PHE A 50 1.83 6.52 1.94
C PHE A 50 2.20 6.73 3.39
N VAL A 51 3.12 7.66 3.61
CA VAL A 51 3.37 8.17 4.95
C VAL A 51 2.16 9.00 5.33
N ILE A 52 1.33 8.48 6.24
CA ILE A 52 0.19 9.17 6.82
C ILE A 52 0.62 9.72 8.18
N ASP A 53 0.57 11.04 8.33
CA ASP A 53 0.75 11.69 9.63
C ASP A 53 -0.63 12.08 10.20
N PRO A 54 -1.12 11.35 11.24
CA PRO A 54 -2.42 11.61 11.83
C PRO A 54 -2.45 12.91 12.66
N ASN A 55 -1.30 13.54 12.93
CA ASN A 55 -1.22 14.80 13.66
C ASN A 55 -1.42 16.02 12.76
N LEU A 56 -1.29 15.85 11.45
CA LEU A 56 -1.56 16.92 10.48
C LEU A 56 -3.05 17.12 10.30
N LEU A 57 -3.44 18.36 9.96
CA LEU A 57 -4.80 18.67 9.51
C LEU A 57 -5.18 17.80 8.31
N PHE A 58 -6.41 17.32 8.25
CA PHE A 58 -6.89 16.42 7.20
C PHE A 58 -6.61 16.97 5.80
N LYS A 59 -6.83 18.28 5.58
CA LYS A 59 -6.55 18.93 4.30
C LYS A 59 -5.07 18.85 3.91
N LYS A 60 -4.16 19.03 4.87
CA LYS A 60 -2.72 18.95 4.65
C LYS A 60 -2.26 17.51 4.45
N ALA A 61 -2.75 16.58 5.26
CA ALA A 61 -2.47 15.16 5.12
C ALA A 61 -2.92 14.63 3.75
N LYS A 62 -4.12 15.05 3.29
CA LYS A 62 -4.66 14.69 1.97
C LYS A 62 -3.83 15.28 0.83
N ASP A 63 -3.34 16.50 0.99
CA ASP A 63 -2.47 17.16 0.00
C ASP A 63 -1.12 16.45 -0.12
N GLU A 64 -0.52 16.09 1.02
CA GLU A 64 0.74 15.36 1.06
C GLU A 64 0.60 13.94 0.50
N PHE A 65 -0.52 13.27 0.78
CA PHE A 65 -0.89 12.01 0.13
C PHE A 65 -0.93 12.15 -1.40
N LYS A 66 -1.56 13.21 -1.93
CA LYS A 66 -1.64 13.44 -3.40
C LYS A 66 -0.27 13.60 -4.02
N ARG A 67 0.61 14.34 -3.33
CA ARG A 67 2.01 14.49 -3.73
C ARG A 67 2.70 13.13 -3.83
N GLN A 68 2.62 12.32 -2.78
CA GLN A 68 3.23 10.99 -2.73
C GLN A 68 2.66 10.06 -3.81
N TYR A 69 1.35 10.11 -4.06
CA TYR A 69 0.68 9.32 -5.10
C TYR A 69 1.22 9.67 -6.47
N VAL A 70 1.20 10.95 -6.84
CA VAL A 70 1.66 11.41 -8.15
C VAL A 70 3.14 11.10 -8.35
N MET A 71 3.97 11.27 -7.33
CA MET A 71 5.38 10.88 -7.39
C MET A 71 5.53 9.37 -7.64
N LYS A 72 4.72 8.52 -7.00
CA LYS A 72 4.81 7.07 -7.18
C LYS A 72 4.39 6.66 -8.59
N VAL A 73 3.28 7.20 -9.09
CA VAL A 73 2.80 6.92 -10.45
C VAL A 73 3.83 7.40 -11.48
N LEU A 74 4.39 8.60 -11.31
CA LEU A 74 5.44 9.11 -12.21
C LEU A 74 6.71 8.26 -12.16
N ARG A 75 7.12 7.77 -10.98
CA ARG A 75 8.26 6.84 -10.84
C ARG A 75 8.01 5.52 -11.58
N SER A 76 6.82 4.95 -11.46
CA SER A 76 6.46 3.71 -12.15
C SER A 76 6.52 3.83 -13.68
N HIS A 77 6.32 5.04 -14.21
CA HIS A 77 6.34 5.32 -15.64
C HIS A 77 7.53 6.18 -16.10
N PHE A 78 8.61 6.24 -15.31
CA PHE A 78 9.85 7.00 -15.65
C PHE A 78 9.60 8.46 -16.07
N GLY A 79 8.62 9.12 -15.44
CA GLY A 79 8.23 10.49 -15.75
C GLY A 79 7.36 10.64 -17.01
N ASN A 80 6.84 9.56 -17.60
CA ASN A 80 5.86 9.64 -18.67
C ASN A 80 4.50 10.08 -18.12
N VAL A 81 4.18 11.36 -18.35
CA VAL A 81 2.97 12.01 -17.87
C VAL A 81 1.70 11.42 -18.52
N SER A 82 1.77 11.00 -19.77
CA SER A 82 0.60 10.41 -20.47
C SER A 82 0.24 9.05 -19.87
N ALA A 83 1.24 8.19 -19.67
CA ALA A 83 1.04 6.90 -19.01
C ALA A 83 0.61 7.08 -17.54
N ALA A 84 1.16 8.07 -16.84
CA ALA A 84 0.74 8.39 -15.48
C ALA A 84 -0.72 8.86 -15.40
N ALA A 85 -1.18 9.65 -16.37
CA ALA A 85 -2.56 10.15 -16.43
C ALA A 85 -3.55 8.99 -16.64
N GLU A 86 -3.31 8.15 -17.64
CA GLU A 86 -4.13 6.97 -17.92
C GLU A 86 -4.25 6.05 -16.70
N ASN A 87 -3.12 5.73 -16.08
CA ASN A 87 -3.07 4.81 -14.94
C ASN A 87 -3.57 5.39 -13.62
N SER A 88 -3.70 6.71 -13.53
CA SER A 88 -4.30 7.37 -12.36
C SER A 88 -5.79 7.67 -12.55
N GLY A 89 -6.36 7.38 -13.72
CA GLY A 89 -7.72 7.79 -14.06
C GLY A 89 -7.90 9.32 -14.08
N LEU A 90 -6.80 10.06 -14.31
CA LEU A 90 -6.80 11.52 -14.38
C LEU A 90 -6.54 11.97 -15.80
N ASP A 91 -7.02 13.17 -16.13
CA ASP A 91 -6.59 13.82 -17.36
C ASP A 91 -5.14 14.32 -17.25
N ARG A 92 -4.47 14.40 -18.40
CA ARG A 92 -3.08 14.87 -18.49
C ARG A 92 -2.87 16.25 -17.87
N ARG A 93 -3.85 17.18 -17.99
CA ARG A 93 -3.73 18.53 -17.41
C ARG A 93 -3.79 18.48 -15.88
N SER A 94 -4.59 17.60 -15.31
CA SER A 94 -4.63 17.35 -13.86
C SER A 94 -3.30 16.86 -13.32
N ILE A 95 -2.62 15.94 -14.01
CA ILE A 95 -1.26 15.53 -13.62
C ILE A 95 -0.29 16.71 -13.71
N HIS A 96 -0.30 17.49 -14.78
CA HIS A 96 0.54 18.69 -14.88
C HIS A 96 0.27 19.71 -13.76
N ARG A 97 -1.00 19.91 -13.39
CA ARG A 97 -1.36 20.77 -12.26
C ARG A 97 -0.80 20.25 -10.94
N LEU A 98 -0.87 18.94 -10.68
CA LEU A 98 -0.32 18.34 -9.47
C LEU A 98 1.21 18.43 -9.43
N ILE A 99 1.88 18.21 -10.57
CA ILE A 99 3.34 18.38 -10.70
C ILE A 99 3.74 19.83 -10.36
N ALA A 100 3.05 20.82 -10.94
CA ALA A 100 3.32 22.22 -10.70
C ALA A 100 3.01 22.63 -9.26
N HIS A 101 1.87 22.19 -8.73
CA HIS A 101 1.42 22.50 -7.36
C HIS A 101 2.41 22.02 -6.31
N HIS A 102 2.91 20.78 -6.47
CA HIS A 102 3.86 20.18 -5.53
C HIS A 102 5.33 20.36 -5.91
N ARG A 103 5.62 21.12 -6.97
CA ARG A 103 6.99 21.38 -7.47
C ARG A 103 7.80 20.09 -7.68
N ILE A 104 7.17 19.09 -8.29
CA ILE A 104 7.80 17.80 -8.55
C ILE A 104 8.77 17.95 -9.72
N ASP A 105 10.06 17.73 -9.48
CA ASP A 105 11.04 17.63 -10.57
C ASP A 105 10.82 16.32 -11.34
N LEU A 106 10.66 16.39 -12.66
CA LEU A 106 10.49 15.20 -13.50
C LEU A 106 11.83 14.59 -13.90
N GLU A 107 12.89 15.39 -13.95
CA GLU A 107 14.22 14.95 -14.39
C GLU A 107 14.84 13.97 -13.38
N GLN A 108 14.53 14.11 -12.10
CA GLN A 108 14.95 13.15 -11.07
C GLN A 108 14.45 11.73 -11.33
N PHE A 109 13.27 11.56 -11.95
CA PHE A 109 12.73 10.21 -12.24
C PHE A 109 13.37 9.56 -13.46
N ARG A 110 13.96 10.37 -14.35
CA ARG A 110 14.73 9.88 -15.49
C ARG A 110 16.14 9.47 -15.09
N LYS A 111 16.70 10.12 -14.06
CA LYS A 111 18.07 9.89 -13.57
C LYS A 111 18.16 8.79 -12.50
N VAL A 112 17.13 8.62 -11.66
CA VAL A 112 17.12 7.57 -10.63
C VAL A 112 16.70 6.24 -11.24
N LEU A 113 17.71 5.49 -11.70
CA LEU A 113 17.61 4.14 -12.29
C LEU A 113 17.23 3.03 -11.27
N LEU A 114 16.63 3.37 -10.14
CA LEU A 114 16.09 2.37 -9.21
C LEU A 114 14.77 1.87 -9.78
N ARG A 115 14.83 0.71 -10.44
CA ARG A 115 13.67 0.07 -11.08
C ARG A 115 12.51 -0.02 -10.06
N PRO A 116 11.27 0.37 -10.41
CA PRO A 116 10.09 0.22 -9.56
C PRO A 116 9.94 -1.18 -8.93
N ALA A 117 10.47 -2.20 -9.61
CA ALA A 117 10.62 -3.57 -9.10
C ALA A 117 11.30 -3.67 -7.73
N TYR A 118 12.34 -2.88 -7.45
CA TYR A 118 13.09 -2.93 -6.19
C TYR A 118 12.27 -2.40 -5.00
N ILE A 119 11.47 -1.36 -5.23
CA ILE A 119 10.59 -0.77 -4.20
C ILE A 119 9.46 -1.75 -3.86
N LYS A 120 8.82 -2.34 -4.87
CA LYS A 120 7.77 -3.35 -4.67
C LYS A 120 8.33 -4.58 -3.93
N GLN A 121 9.54 -5.02 -4.29
CA GLN A 121 10.20 -6.17 -3.66
C GLN A 121 10.46 -5.92 -2.16
N THR A 122 10.98 -4.74 -1.82
CA THR A 122 11.26 -4.37 -0.42
C THR A 122 9.97 -4.38 0.41
N ALA A 123 8.88 -3.81 -0.11
CA ALA A 123 7.59 -3.79 0.60
C ALA A 123 7.00 -5.20 0.82
N VAL A 124 7.05 -6.07 -0.19
CA VAL A 124 6.60 -7.46 -0.05
C VAL A 124 7.48 -8.21 0.94
N ASN A 125 8.80 -7.96 0.93
CA ASN A 125 9.73 -8.56 1.88
C ASN A 125 9.44 -8.14 3.33
N GLU A 126 9.16 -6.87 3.58
CA GLU A 126 8.76 -6.35 4.89
C GLU A 126 7.46 -7.00 5.40
N ILE A 127 6.50 -7.27 4.52
CA ILE A 127 5.25 -7.95 4.91
C ILE A 127 5.51 -9.40 5.32
N ILE A 128 6.31 -10.12 4.52
CA ILE A 128 6.68 -11.51 4.82
C ILE A 128 7.39 -11.56 6.17
N THR A 129 8.42 -10.74 6.35
CA THR A 129 9.24 -10.70 7.58
C THR A 129 8.40 -10.34 8.81
N ARG A 130 7.60 -9.26 8.74
CA ARG A 130 6.71 -8.84 9.83
C ARG A 130 5.67 -9.91 10.17
N THR A 131 5.14 -10.60 9.16
CA THR A 131 4.18 -11.68 9.42
C THR A 131 4.86 -12.82 10.14
N LEU A 132 6.02 -13.26 9.68
CA LEU A 132 6.81 -14.32 10.33
C LEU A 132 7.21 -13.96 11.77
N ASP A 133 7.54 -12.69 12.04
CA ASP A 133 7.85 -12.21 13.39
C ASP A 133 6.71 -12.45 14.39
N ASN A 134 5.45 -12.38 13.94
CA ASN A 134 4.29 -12.66 14.78
C ASN A 134 4.22 -14.14 15.20
N TYR A 135 4.81 -15.04 14.41
CA TYR A 135 4.80 -16.48 14.63
C TYR A 135 6.13 -17.02 15.21
N LYS A 136 7.10 -16.15 15.52
CA LYS A 136 8.43 -16.55 16.01
C LYS A 136 8.44 -17.37 17.30
N GLN A 137 7.38 -17.26 18.11
CA GLN A 137 7.25 -18.01 19.37
C GLN A 137 6.71 -19.43 19.16
N VAL A 138 6.05 -19.69 18.02
CA VAL A 138 5.38 -20.96 17.71
C VAL A 138 6.23 -21.79 16.73
N ILE A 139 7.07 -21.14 15.93
CA ILE A 139 7.91 -21.78 14.92
C ILE A 139 9.33 -21.95 15.45
N ASN A 140 9.97 -23.07 15.08
CA ASN A 140 11.37 -23.33 15.40
C ASN A 140 12.31 -22.26 14.80
N ALA A 141 13.22 -21.72 15.62
CA ALA A 141 14.12 -20.64 15.24
C ALA A 141 15.05 -20.95 14.06
N ASP A 142 15.53 -22.19 13.92
CA ASP A 142 16.40 -22.59 12.80
C ASP A 142 15.64 -22.57 11.47
N ARG A 143 14.42 -23.10 11.46
CA ARG A 143 13.54 -23.08 10.29
C ARG A 143 13.12 -21.66 9.90
N LEU A 144 12.85 -20.83 10.90
CA LEU A 144 12.48 -19.43 10.69
C LEU A 144 13.65 -18.63 10.09
N SER A 145 14.88 -18.85 10.56
CA SER A 145 16.08 -18.21 10.01
C SER A 145 16.29 -18.53 8.52
N LYS A 146 16.04 -19.78 8.13
CA LYS A 146 16.09 -20.23 6.73
C LYS A 146 15.03 -19.52 5.88
N PHE A 147 13.83 -19.32 6.44
CA PHE A 147 12.78 -18.57 5.77
C PHE A 147 13.14 -17.09 5.60
N TYR A 148 13.70 -16.44 6.63
CA TYR A 148 14.14 -15.04 6.53
C TYR A 148 15.19 -14.85 5.44
N ASN A 149 16.16 -15.77 5.32
CA ASN A 149 17.21 -15.68 4.31
C ASN A 149 16.64 -15.76 2.87
N ASP A 150 15.56 -16.52 2.66
CA ASP A 150 14.94 -16.66 1.34
C ASP A 150 13.79 -15.67 1.08
N SER A 151 13.36 -14.92 2.10
CA SER A 151 12.29 -13.92 1.97
C SER A 151 12.57 -12.90 0.84
N THR A 152 13.85 -12.61 0.59
CA THR A 152 14.28 -11.73 -0.50
C THR A 152 14.05 -12.33 -1.90
N SER A 153 14.23 -13.64 -2.06
CA SER A 153 13.94 -14.31 -3.33
C SER A 153 12.43 -14.47 -3.53
N LEU A 154 11.74 -14.91 -2.48
CA LEU A 154 10.28 -15.07 -2.49
C LEU A 154 9.57 -13.75 -2.81
N SER A 155 10.00 -12.64 -2.19
CA SER A 155 9.45 -11.31 -2.48
C SER A 155 9.68 -10.89 -3.94
N LYS A 156 10.81 -11.26 -4.54
CA LYS A 156 11.08 -11.01 -5.97
C LYS A 156 10.11 -11.77 -6.87
N ASP A 157 9.87 -13.04 -6.58
CA ASP A 157 8.99 -13.88 -7.38
C ASP A 157 7.51 -13.47 -7.22
N ILE A 158 7.09 -13.12 -6.00
CA ILE A 158 5.76 -12.53 -5.78
C ILE A 158 5.59 -11.23 -6.57
N VAL A 159 6.60 -10.35 -6.58
CA VAL A 159 6.53 -9.08 -7.33
C VAL A 159 6.49 -9.26 -8.84
N ARG A 160 7.05 -10.34 -9.38
CA ARG A 160 6.96 -10.66 -10.81
C ARG A 160 5.55 -11.06 -11.22
N GLU A 161 4.83 -11.76 -10.35
CA GLU A 161 3.47 -12.20 -10.60
C GLU A 161 2.43 -11.13 -10.24
N LEU A 162 2.79 -10.16 -9.38
CA LEU A 162 1.90 -9.05 -9.05
C LEU A 162 1.61 -8.23 -10.32
N PRO A 163 0.32 -7.98 -10.63
CA PRO A 163 -0.02 -7.14 -11.76
C PRO A 163 0.55 -5.73 -11.54
N ASP A 164 0.81 -5.00 -12.63
CA ASP A 164 1.00 -3.56 -12.52
C ASP A 164 -0.35 -2.93 -12.17
N ILE A 165 -0.63 -2.90 -10.86
CA ILE A 165 -1.89 -2.40 -10.35
C ILE A 165 -1.88 -0.88 -10.47
N HIS A 166 -2.65 -0.41 -11.43
CA HIS A 166 -2.98 0.99 -11.61
C HIS A 166 -4.19 1.31 -10.75
N ILE A 167 -3.96 1.88 -9.56
CA ILE A 167 -5.05 2.33 -8.69
C ILE A 167 -5.39 3.76 -9.09
N PRO A 168 -6.61 4.06 -9.54
CA PRO A 168 -7.03 5.43 -9.83
C PRO A 168 -6.91 6.32 -8.59
N LEU A 169 -6.65 7.62 -8.78
CA LEU A 169 -6.49 8.55 -7.66
C LEU A 169 -7.71 8.53 -6.73
N ALA A 170 -8.92 8.40 -7.28
CA ALA A 170 -10.15 8.35 -6.49
C ALA A 170 -10.19 7.17 -5.50
N VAL A 171 -9.75 5.98 -5.95
CA VAL A 171 -9.69 4.77 -5.11
C VAL A 171 -8.59 4.91 -4.06
N ALA A 172 -7.42 5.41 -4.48
CA ALA A 172 -6.31 5.66 -3.57
C ALA A 172 -6.67 6.71 -2.50
N GLU A 173 -7.42 7.76 -2.87
CA GLU A 173 -7.91 8.78 -1.94
C GLU A 173 -8.85 8.17 -0.90
N GLN A 174 -9.77 7.31 -1.32
CA GLN A 174 -10.72 6.66 -0.40
C GLN A 174 -9.99 5.80 0.63
N GLU A 175 -8.98 5.04 0.19
CA GLU A 175 -8.16 4.21 1.07
C GLU A 175 -7.30 5.05 2.02
N PHE A 176 -6.73 6.15 1.54
CA PHE A 176 -6.05 7.12 2.40
C PHE A 176 -6.98 7.69 3.47
N GLU A 177 -8.19 8.11 3.08
CA GLU A 177 -9.16 8.67 4.02
C GLU A 177 -9.52 7.65 5.11
N ARG A 178 -9.77 6.39 4.71
CA ARG A 178 -10.03 5.29 5.64
C ARG A 178 -8.89 5.13 6.66
N ARG A 179 -7.65 4.96 6.18
CA ARG A 179 -6.47 4.76 7.04
C ARG A 179 -6.18 5.96 7.95
N TYR A 180 -6.31 7.18 7.42
CA TYR A 180 -6.13 8.40 8.22
C TYR A 180 -7.15 8.47 9.35
N PHE A 181 -8.43 8.21 9.08
CA PHE A 181 -9.45 8.22 10.12
C PHE A 181 -9.31 7.08 11.12
N GLU A 182 -8.94 5.86 10.69
CA GLU A 182 -8.62 4.76 11.60
C GLU A 182 -7.52 5.15 12.60
N GLN A 183 -6.41 5.73 12.13
CA GLN A 183 -5.32 6.17 13.00
C GLN A 183 -5.76 7.26 13.98
N VAL A 184 -6.52 8.26 13.50
CA VAL A 184 -7.00 9.35 14.34
C VAL A 184 -8.03 8.86 15.37
N LEU A 185 -8.93 7.96 14.99
CA LEU A 185 -9.89 7.34 15.92
C LEU A 185 -9.20 6.56 17.03
N LEU A 186 -8.12 5.84 16.70
CA LEU A 186 -7.30 5.13 17.68
C LEU A 186 -6.63 6.10 18.66
N ILE A 187 -6.04 7.19 18.18
CA ILE A 187 -5.35 8.19 19.02
C ILE A 187 -6.33 8.87 19.99
N TYR A 188 -7.51 9.26 19.49
CA TYR A 188 -8.51 10.01 20.25
C TYR A 188 -9.59 9.14 20.89
N LYS A 189 -9.42 7.82 20.91
CA LYS A 189 -10.35 6.83 21.49
C LYS A 189 -11.82 7.06 21.08
N GLY A 190 -12.05 7.38 19.81
CA GLY A 190 -13.40 7.59 19.28
C GLY A 190 -14.09 8.92 19.65
N ARG A 191 -13.39 9.89 20.25
CA ARG A 191 -13.99 11.22 20.57
C ARG A 191 -14.14 12.11 19.32
N THR A 192 -15.16 11.85 18.53
CA THR A 192 -15.41 12.47 17.20
C THR A 192 -15.45 14.01 17.20
N ALA A 193 -16.00 14.63 18.26
CA ALA A 193 -16.03 16.10 18.38
C ALA A 193 -14.63 16.72 18.60
N GLU A 194 -13.77 16.06 19.38
CA GLU A 194 -12.38 16.48 19.59
C GLU A 194 -11.55 16.25 18.32
N ILE A 195 -11.77 15.11 17.65
CA ILE A 195 -11.14 14.76 16.38
C ILE A 195 -11.42 15.84 15.34
N ALA A 196 -12.68 16.21 15.12
CA ALA A 196 -13.09 17.20 14.13
C ALA A 196 -12.33 18.53 14.28
N LYS A 197 -12.25 19.03 15.53
CA LYS A 197 -11.48 20.25 15.84
C LYS A 197 -9.98 20.06 15.56
N LYS A 198 -9.41 18.92 15.98
CA LYS A 198 -7.98 18.67 15.83
C LYS A 198 -7.54 18.57 14.38
N ILE A 199 -8.30 17.85 13.55
CA ILE A 199 -7.95 17.61 12.14
C ILE A 199 -8.43 18.75 11.22
N GLY A 200 -9.14 19.75 11.77
CA GLY A 200 -9.63 20.91 11.03
C GLY A 200 -10.80 20.59 10.08
N LEU A 201 -11.68 19.67 10.48
CA LEU A 201 -12.92 19.38 9.76
C LEU A 201 -14.14 19.83 10.56
N ARG A 202 -15.21 20.22 9.85
CA ARG A 202 -16.53 20.36 10.47
C ARG A 202 -17.02 19.01 10.94
N TYR A 203 -17.70 18.97 12.08
CA TYR A 203 -18.18 17.75 12.70
C TYR A 203 -19.09 16.94 11.75
N GLU A 204 -20.03 17.60 11.06
CA GLU A 204 -20.95 16.97 10.11
C GLU A 204 -20.20 16.37 8.92
N THR A 205 -19.10 17.02 8.51
CA THR A 205 -18.27 16.53 7.39
C THR A 205 -17.49 15.29 7.79
N LEU A 206 -16.95 15.26 9.01
CA LEU A 206 -16.29 14.08 9.57
C LEU A 206 -17.29 12.93 9.70
N HIS A 207 -18.45 13.17 10.33
CA HIS A 207 -19.48 12.14 10.53
C HIS A 207 -19.95 11.53 9.21
N ARG A 208 -20.22 12.37 8.19
CA ARG A 208 -20.59 11.89 6.85
C ARG A 208 -19.49 11.01 6.25
N LYS A 209 -18.21 11.37 6.42
CA LYS A 209 -17.07 10.61 5.91
C LYS A 209 -16.91 9.26 6.63
N LEU A 210 -16.96 9.24 7.97
CA LEU A 210 -16.89 8.00 8.76
C LEU A 210 -17.99 7.02 8.35
N LYS A 211 -19.23 7.50 8.25
CA LYS A 211 -20.36 6.68 7.81
C LYS A 211 -20.17 6.14 6.39
N SER A 212 -19.68 6.95 5.45
CA SER A 212 -19.42 6.50 4.08
C SER A 212 -18.29 5.46 3.97
N LEU A 213 -17.41 5.42 4.96
CA LEU A 213 -16.27 4.51 5.04
C LEU A 213 -16.54 3.29 5.94
N GLY A 214 -17.71 3.22 6.59
CA GLY A 214 -18.06 2.16 7.54
C GLY A 214 -17.26 2.20 8.84
N LEU A 215 -16.82 3.38 9.26
CA LEU A 215 -16.00 3.63 10.46
C LEU A 215 -16.78 4.33 11.60
N ASP A 216 -18.11 4.32 11.53
CA ASP A 216 -19.05 4.87 12.53
C ASP A 216 -19.42 3.79 13.57
#